data_AF-F4G287-F1
#
_entry.id   AF-F4G287-F1
#
_cell.length_a   1.000
_cell.length_b   1.000
_cell.length_c   1.000
_cell.angle_alpha   90.00
_cell.angle_beta   90.00
_cell.angle_gamma   90.00
#
_symmetry.space_group_name_H-M   'P 1'
#
loop_
_entity.id
_entity.type
_entity.pdbx_description
1 polymer ?
#
loop_
_entity_poly.entity_id
_entity_poly.type
_entity_poly.pdbx_seq_one_letter_code
_entity_poly.pdbx_strand_id
1 'polypeptide(L)'
;MNCIEEVKKAFFLSWIGDKDYAERIKRECQGELKEPELKERIREVSELSRSEWEIPSLLRENGINTGDLLRGSILELLERIARTSERREIEEIDGVRYSVTDLELMKIVRGYCERCYGYQVHFFQSGFAIRYEKLIYMETRGDPKEDMRNIIKSLEI
;
A
#
# COMPACT_ATOMS: atom_id res chain seq x y z
N MET A 1 13.24 6.52 11.46
CA MET A 1 12.30 6.29 10.35
C MET A 1 10.90 6.40 10.91
N ASN A 2 9.92 6.95 10.19
CA ASN A 2 8.54 6.99 10.67
C ASN A 2 7.78 5.79 10.11
N CYS A 3 7.59 4.75 10.93
CA CYS A 3 6.99 3.50 10.45
C CYS A 3 5.56 3.66 9.94
N ILE A 4 4.78 4.60 10.47
CA ILE A 4 3.41 4.84 9.99
C ILE A 4 3.43 5.36 8.54
N GLU A 5 4.27 6.36 8.26
CA GLU A 5 4.40 6.90 6.90
C GLU A 5 4.99 5.87 5.92
N GLU A 6 5.95 5.06 6.38
CA GLU A 6 6.54 4.01 5.55
C GLU A 6 5.56 2.88 5.24
N VAL A 7 4.72 2.48 6.20
CA VAL A 7 3.65 1.49 5.96
C VAL A 7 2.62 2.04 4.98
N LYS A 8 2.23 3.30 5.13
CA LYS A 8 1.34 3.98 4.17
C LYS A 8 1.95 3.99 2.77
N LYS A 9 3.24 4.30 2.65
CA LYS A 9 3.94 4.26 1.37
C LYS A 9 4.04 2.84 0.81
N ALA A 10 4.33 1.84 1.65
CA ALA A 10 4.37 0.43 1.27
C ALA A 10 3.01 -0.06 0.74
N PHE A 11 1.89 0.41 1.30
CA PHE A 11 0.56 0.12 0.78
C PHE A 11 0.40 0.60 -0.67
N PHE A 12 0.75 1.86 -0.97
CA PHE A 12 0.70 2.36 -2.36
C PHE A 12 1.71 1.69 -3.28
N LEU A 13 2.90 1.35 -2.79
CA LEU A 13 3.92 0.70 -3.61
C LEU A 13 3.61 -0.78 -3.87
N SER A 14 2.82 -1.42 -3.00
CA SER A 14 2.30 -2.76 -3.26
C SER A 14 1.37 -2.82 -4.48
N TRP A 15 0.63 -1.74 -4.75
CA TRP A 15 -0.24 -1.62 -5.93
C TRP A 15 0.55 -1.71 -7.24
N ILE A 16 1.76 -1.14 -7.28
CA ILE A 16 2.65 -1.21 -8.44
C ILE A 16 3.50 -2.49 -8.44
N GLY A 17 3.39 -3.35 -7.43
CA GLY A 17 4.15 -4.60 -7.31
C GLY A 17 5.58 -4.43 -6.79
N ASP A 18 5.87 -3.35 -6.05
CA ASP A 18 7.16 -3.14 -5.41
C ASP A 18 7.28 -3.96 -4.11
N LYS A 19 7.43 -5.28 -4.31
CA LYS A 19 7.54 -6.24 -3.22
C LYS A 19 8.78 -6.00 -2.36
N ASP A 20 9.89 -5.59 -2.97
CA ASP A 20 11.17 -5.43 -2.28
C ASP A 20 11.12 -4.27 -1.28
N TYR A 21 10.41 -3.19 -1.62
CA TYR A 21 10.10 -2.12 -0.67
C TYR A 21 9.26 -2.63 0.49
N ALA A 22 8.18 -3.35 0.23
CA ALA A 22 7.32 -3.89 1.28
C ALA A 22 8.06 -4.82 2.24
N GLU A 23 8.91 -5.72 1.72
CA GLU A 23 9.74 -6.62 2.53
C GLU A 23 10.81 -5.88 3.34
N ARG A 24 11.40 -4.82 2.78
CA ARG A 24 12.34 -3.96 3.51
C ARG A 24 11.64 -3.26 4.68
N ILE A 25 10.53 -2.56 4.42
CA ILE A 25 9.79 -1.84 5.47
C ILE A 25 9.27 -2.81 6.53
N LYS A 26 8.82 -4.01 6.14
CA LYS A 26 8.48 -5.07 7.11
C LYS A 26 9.62 -5.34 8.08
N ARG A 27 10.83 -5.59 7.59
CA ARG A 27 11.99 -5.89 8.44
C ARG A 27 12.37 -4.72 9.35
N GLU A 28 12.36 -3.50 8.79
CA GLU A 28 12.78 -2.30 9.51
C GLU A 28 11.76 -1.87 10.57
N CYS A 29 10.46 -2.01 10.31
CA CYS A 29 9.40 -1.61 11.24
C CYS A 29 8.96 -2.72 12.21
N GLN A 30 9.41 -3.96 12.01
CA GLN A 30 9.03 -5.07 12.89
C GLN A 30 9.41 -4.80 14.35
N GLY A 31 10.57 -4.19 14.62
CA GLY A 31 11.00 -3.89 15.99
C GLY A 31 10.12 -2.86 16.71
N GLU A 32 9.61 -1.87 15.99
CA GLU A 32 8.79 -0.78 16.54
C GLU A 32 7.32 -1.17 16.69
N LEU A 33 6.79 -2.00 15.77
CA LEU A 33 5.38 -2.36 15.72
C LEU A 33 5.06 -3.67 16.44
N LYS A 34 6.06 -4.49 16.78
CA LYS A 34 5.85 -5.80 17.40
C LYS A 34 5.50 -5.62 18.87
N GLU A 35 4.31 -6.07 19.21
CA GLU A 35 3.89 -6.32 20.57
C GLU A 35 4.00 -7.83 20.89
N PRO A 36 4.91 -8.22 21.79
CA PRO A 36 5.06 -9.62 22.20
C PRO A 36 3.73 -10.20 22.67
N GLU A 37 3.39 -11.39 22.17
CA GLU A 37 2.25 -12.20 22.64
C GLU A 37 0.88 -11.52 22.52
N LEU A 38 0.78 -10.35 21.86
CA LEU A 38 -0.47 -9.60 21.75
C LEU A 38 -1.60 -10.43 21.14
N LYS A 39 -1.31 -11.24 20.12
CA LYS A 39 -2.30 -12.12 19.49
C LYS A 39 -2.84 -13.16 20.48
N GLU A 40 -1.98 -13.74 21.32
CA GLU A 40 -2.39 -14.73 22.31
C GLU A 40 -3.19 -14.08 23.42
N ARG A 41 -2.73 -12.94 23.95
CA ARG A 41 -3.45 -12.18 24.98
C ARG A 41 -4.84 -11.74 24.50
N ILE A 42 -4.99 -11.29 23.25
CA ILE A 42 -6.30 -10.95 22.66
C ILE A 42 -7.18 -12.19 22.57
N ARG A 43 -6.62 -13.34 22.17
CA ARG A 43 -7.34 -14.60 22.08
C ARG A 43 -7.85 -15.06 23.45
N GLU A 44 -6.99 -15.07 24.47
CA GLU A 44 -7.36 -15.42 25.85
C GLU A 44 -8.52 -14.55 26.35
N VAL A 45 -8.44 -13.24 26.14
CA VAL A 45 -9.52 -12.30 26.47
C VAL A 45 -10.81 -12.61 25.70
N SER A 46 -10.70 -12.97 24.43
CA SER A 46 -11.86 -13.30 23.60
C SER A 46 -12.53 -14.60 24.05
N GLU A 47 -11.75 -15.58 24.49
CA GLU A 47 -12.23 -16.85 25.04
C GLU A 47 -12.91 -16.68 26.41
N LEU A 48 -12.55 -15.65 27.19
CA LEU A 48 -13.22 -15.28 28.45
C LEU A 48 -14.56 -14.57 28.22
N SER A 49 -14.77 -13.97 27.05
CA SER A 49 -15.98 -13.20 26.75
C SER A 49 -17.19 -14.11 26.54
N ARG A 50 -18.34 -13.74 27.11
CA ARG A 50 -19.62 -14.43 26.86
C ARG A 50 -20.33 -13.85 25.64
N SER A 51 -19.93 -12.67 25.20
CA SER A 51 -20.49 -11.96 24.05
C SER A 51 -19.48 -10.98 23.48
N GLU A 52 -19.54 -10.72 22.16
CA GLU A 52 -18.57 -9.86 21.46
C GLU A 52 -18.52 -8.42 22.00
N TRP A 53 -19.64 -7.89 22.47
CA TRP A 53 -19.72 -6.53 23.01
C TRP A 53 -18.96 -6.35 24.34
N GLU A 54 -18.62 -7.44 25.04
CA GLU A 54 -17.82 -7.42 26.28
C GLU A 54 -16.32 -7.29 26.00
N ILE A 55 -15.86 -7.74 24.81
CA ILE A 55 -14.45 -7.81 24.43
C ILE A 55 -13.72 -6.48 24.65
N PRO A 56 -14.25 -5.31 24.23
CA PRO A 56 -13.55 -4.05 24.47
C PRO A 56 -13.33 -3.71 25.94
N SER A 57 -14.22 -4.11 26.85
CA SER A 57 -14.03 -3.91 28.30
C SER A 57 -12.97 -4.86 28.83
N LEU A 58 -13.09 -6.14 28.50
CA LEU A 58 -12.18 -7.18 28.96
C LEU A 58 -10.74 -6.93 28.48
N LEU A 59 -10.55 -6.42 27.26
CA LEU A 59 -9.22 -6.03 26.76
C LEU A 59 -8.58 -4.95 27.66
N ARG A 60 -9.36 -3.92 28.05
CA ARG A 60 -8.87 -2.86 28.94
C ARG A 60 -8.55 -3.38 30.34
N GLU A 61 -9.40 -4.24 30.88
CA GLU A 61 -9.20 -4.89 32.19
C GLU A 61 -7.94 -5.76 32.22
N ASN A 62 -7.58 -6.37 31.09
CA ASN A 62 -6.35 -7.15 30.92
C ASN A 62 -5.15 -6.32 30.43
N GLY A 63 -5.21 -5.00 30.57
CA GLY A 63 -4.11 -4.09 30.28
C GLY A 63 -3.70 -4.01 28.81
N ILE A 64 -4.59 -4.39 27.88
CA ILE A 64 -4.40 -4.20 26.45
C ILE A 64 -4.99 -2.84 26.08
N ASN A 65 -4.12 -1.90 25.73
CA ASN A 65 -4.53 -0.54 25.41
C ASN A 65 -4.70 -0.35 23.88
N THR A 66 -5.31 0.77 23.50
CA THR A 66 -5.53 1.11 22.09
C THR A 66 -4.22 1.19 21.28
N GLY A 67 -3.14 1.68 21.87
CA GLY A 67 -1.83 1.76 21.23
C GLY A 67 -1.29 0.39 20.84
N ASP A 68 -1.43 -0.60 21.72
CA ASP A 68 -1.01 -1.99 21.46
C ASP A 68 -1.80 -2.58 20.29
N LEU A 69 -3.12 -2.40 20.30
CA LEU A 69 -4.02 -2.86 19.22
C LEU A 69 -3.68 -2.19 17.89
N LEU A 70 -3.38 -0.89 17.90
CA LEU A 70 -2.97 -0.15 16.71
C LEU A 70 -1.64 -0.66 16.16
N ARG A 71 -0.60 -0.80 17.00
CA ARG A 71 0.70 -1.34 16.57
C ARG A 71 0.58 -2.74 16.00
N GLY A 72 -0.15 -3.63 16.68
CA GLY A 72 -0.43 -4.99 16.22
C GLY A 72 -1.17 -5.02 14.88
N SER A 73 -2.17 -4.15 14.70
CA SER A 73 -2.95 -4.06 13.46
C SER A 73 -2.11 -3.54 12.29
N ILE A 74 -1.25 -2.55 12.53
CA ILE A 74 -0.33 -2.01 11.51
C ILE A 74 0.71 -3.08 11.11
N LEU A 75 1.24 -3.83 12.08
CA LEU A 75 2.17 -4.93 11.79
C LEU A 75 1.50 -6.02 10.95
N GLU A 76 0.29 -6.45 11.31
CA GLU A 76 -0.49 -7.43 10.55
C GLU A 76 -0.79 -6.94 9.12
N LEU A 77 -1.14 -5.66 8.95
CA LEU A 77 -1.32 -5.06 7.62
C LEU A 77 -0.03 -5.13 6.80
N LEU A 78 1.11 -4.75 7.39
CA LEU A 78 2.41 -4.79 6.74
C LEU A 78 2.84 -6.22 6.36
N GLU A 79 2.57 -7.20 7.22
CA GLU A 79 2.78 -8.63 6.93
C GLU A 79 1.95 -9.09 5.73
N ARG A 80 0.67 -8.68 5.67
CA ARG A 80 -0.21 -8.99 4.55
C ARG A 80 0.29 -8.36 3.26
N ILE A 81 0.63 -7.06 3.29
CA ILE A 81 1.18 -6.34 2.13
C ILE A 81 2.41 -7.07 1.59
N ALA A 82 3.39 -7.39 2.43
CA ALA A 82 4.61 -8.08 2.02
C ALA A 82 4.33 -9.49 1.45
N ARG A 83 3.32 -10.20 1.99
CA ARG A 83 2.95 -11.54 1.54
C ARG A 83 2.20 -11.53 0.21
N THR A 84 1.29 -10.57 -0.01
CA THR A 84 0.39 -10.54 -1.17
C THR A 84 0.91 -9.70 -2.33
N SER A 85 1.96 -8.90 -2.12
CA SER A 85 2.59 -8.14 -3.21
C SER A 85 3.25 -9.09 -4.22
N GLU A 86 2.83 -8.99 -5.47
CA GLU A 86 3.51 -9.63 -6.59
C GLU A 86 4.77 -8.84 -6.92
N ARG A 87 5.91 -9.51 -7.11
CA ARG A 87 7.15 -8.82 -7.52
C ARG A 87 7.05 -8.45 -8.98
N ARG A 88 7.18 -7.16 -9.29
CA ARG A 88 7.22 -6.61 -10.64
C ARG A 88 8.49 -5.77 -10.85
N GLU A 89 8.87 -5.59 -12.11
CA GLU A 89 9.90 -4.62 -12.46
C GLU A 89 9.32 -3.21 -12.26
N ILE A 90 10.05 -2.39 -11.50
CA ILE A 90 9.65 -1.02 -11.18
C ILE A 90 10.56 -0.07 -11.92
N GLU A 91 9.94 0.77 -12.75
CA GLU A 91 10.58 1.88 -13.43
C GLU A 91 10.29 3.18 -12.68
N GLU A 92 11.14 4.19 -12.87
CA GLU A 92 10.94 5.52 -12.31
C GLU A 92 11.17 6.59 -13.38
N ILE A 93 10.27 7.56 -13.43
CA ILE A 93 10.36 8.72 -14.31
C ILE A 93 9.77 9.95 -13.65
N ASP A 94 10.54 11.04 -13.57
CA ASP A 94 10.13 12.32 -13.01
C ASP A 94 9.43 12.22 -11.63
N GLY A 95 9.91 11.32 -10.77
CA GLY A 95 9.38 11.07 -9.43
C GLY A 95 8.13 10.19 -9.37
N VAL A 96 7.68 9.64 -10.50
CA VAL A 96 6.63 8.62 -10.59
C VAL A 96 7.26 7.25 -10.73
N ARG A 97 6.90 6.34 -9.81
CA ARG A 97 7.32 4.94 -9.86
C ARG A 97 6.20 4.12 -10.48
N TYR A 98 6.48 3.25 -11.44
CA TYR A 98 5.45 2.49 -12.13
C TYR A 98 5.92 1.10 -12.53
N SER A 99 4.95 0.22 -12.80
CA SER A 99 5.19 -1.07 -13.44
C SER A 99 4.29 -1.23 -14.65
N VAL A 100 4.76 -2.02 -15.62
CA VAL A 100 4.06 -2.32 -16.85
C VAL A 100 3.72 -3.82 -16.88
N THR A 101 2.49 -4.14 -17.26
CA THR A 101 2.04 -5.49 -17.59
C THR A 101 1.68 -5.52 -19.06
N ASP A 102 2.43 -6.29 -19.84
CA ASP A 102 2.17 -6.48 -21.26
C ASP A 102 1.15 -7.60 -21.49
N LEU A 103 0.03 -7.27 -22.13
CA LEU A 103 -1.04 -8.18 -22.52
C LEU A 103 -1.12 -8.31 -24.06
N GLU A 104 0.03 -8.17 -24.74
CA GLU A 104 0.24 -8.25 -26.19
C GLU A 104 -0.38 -7.09 -26.97
N LEU A 105 -1.71 -6.96 -26.95
CA LEU A 105 -2.45 -5.92 -27.67
C LEU A 105 -2.62 -4.64 -26.86
N MET A 106 -2.32 -4.70 -25.57
CA MET A 106 -2.49 -3.62 -24.62
C MET A 106 -1.49 -3.78 -23.49
N LYS A 107 -1.00 -2.66 -22.98
CA LYS A 107 -0.16 -2.59 -21.79
C LYS A 107 -0.92 -1.90 -20.69
N ILE A 108 -0.92 -2.52 -19.51
CA ILE A 108 -1.47 -1.93 -18.29
C ILE A 108 -0.31 -1.35 -17.50
N VAL A 109 -0.42 -0.07 -17.17
CA VAL A 109 0.56 0.64 -16.34
C VAL A 109 -0.07 1.00 -15.01
N ARG A 110 0.61 0.67 -13.93
CA ARG A 110 0.25 1.07 -12.57
C ARG A 110 1.35 1.96 -12.04
N GLY A 111 1.01 3.18 -11.64
CA GLY A 111 1.94 4.17 -11.15
C GLY A 111 1.63 4.65 -9.74
N TYR A 112 2.66 5.17 -9.08
CA TYR A 112 2.64 5.85 -7.80
C TYR A 112 3.34 7.20 -7.93
N CYS A 113 2.65 8.28 -7.57
CA CYS A 113 3.14 9.65 -7.57
C CYS A 113 2.94 10.27 -6.20
N GLU A 114 4.02 10.52 -5.47
CA GLU A 114 3.95 10.95 -4.07
C GLU A 114 3.31 12.34 -3.89
N ARG A 115 3.47 13.22 -4.90
CA ARG A 115 3.01 14.61 -4.92
C ARG A 115 1.70 14.82 -5.67
N CYS A 116 1.08 13.74 -6.15
CA CYS A 116 -0.18 13.81 -6.88
C CYS A 116 -1.39 13.76 -5.94
N TYR A 117 -2.43 14.54 -6.25
CA TYR A 117 -3.64 14.68 -5.45
C TYR A 117 -4.88 14.89 -6.33
N GLY A 118 -6.02 14.37 -5.89
CA GLY A 118 -7.30 14.48 -6.58
C GLY A 118 -7.45 13.55 -7.78
N TYR A 119 -8.51 13.76 -8.56
CA TYR A 119 -8.92 12.91 -9.68
C TYR A 119 -8.72 13.59 -11.03
N GLN A 120 -8.11 12.88 -11.98
CA GLN A 120 -7.96 13.32 -13.36
C GLN A 120 -8.07 12.14 -14.33
N VAL A 121 -8.58 12.41 -15.53
CA VAL A 121 -8.66 11.44 -16.63
C VAL A 121 -8.03 12.05 -17.86
N HIS A 122 -7.23 11.25 -18.55
CA HIS A 122 -6.56 11.62 -19.79
C HIS A 122 -6.90 10.58 -20.85
N PHE A 123 -7.38 11.05 -22.00
CA PHE A 123 -7.60 10.22 -23.18
C PHE A 123 -6.58 10.56 -24.23
N PHE A 124 -6.02 9.55 -24.88
CA PHE A 124 -5.09 9.69 -25.98
C PHE A 124 -5.41 8.64 -27.06
N GLN A 125 -4.84 8.78 -28.26
CA GLN A 125 -5.21 7.89 -29.37
C GLN A 125 -4.92 6.41 -29.08
N SER A 126 -3.88 6.13 -28.29
CA SER A 126 -3.45 4.78 -27.90
C SER A 126 -4.18 4.21 -26.68
N GLY A 127 -5.06 4.97 -25.99
CA GLY A 127 -5.73 4.50 -24.78
C GLY A 127 -6.15 5.60 -23.80
N PHE A 128 -6.11 5.30 -22.51
CA PHE A 128 -6.50 6.25 -21.47
C PHE A 128 -5.71 6.06 -20.17
N ALA A 129 -5.72 7.09 -19.35
CA ALA A 129 -5.17 7.04 -18.00
C ALA A 129 -6.10 7.72 -17.00
N ILE A 130 -6.11 7.18 -15.79
CA ILE A 130 -6.82 7.70 -14.64
C ILE A 130 -5.79 7.91 -13.54
N ARG A 131 -5.79 9.11 -12.98
CA ARG A 131 -5.11 9.41 -11.73
C ARG A 131 -6.15 9.59 -10.64
N TYR A 132 -5.92 8.94 -9.51
CA TYR A 132 -6.72 9.12 -8.31
C TYR A 132 -5.78 9.20 -7.10
N GLU A 133 -5.69 10.38 -6.49
CA GLU A 133 -4.72 10.68 -5.44
C GLU A 133 -3.29 10.36 -5.89
N LYS A 134 -2.60 9.49 -5.15
CA LYS A 134 -1.22 9.08 -5.43
C LYS A 134 -1.13 7.95 -6.46
N LEU A 135 -2.25 7.40 -6.92
CA LEU A 135 -2.29 6.26 -7.82
C LEU A 135 -2.53 6.68 -9.26
N ILE A 136 -1.83 6.02 -10.18
CA ILE A 136 -2.03 6.15 -11.62
C ILE A 136 -2.38 4.76 -12.17
N TYR A 137 -3.39 4.72 -13.02
CA TYR A 137 -3.76 3.57 -13.82
C TYR A 137 -3.80 4.00 -15.28
N MET A 138 -3.22 3.21 -16.17
CA MET A 138 -3.24 3.50 -17.59
C MET A 138 -3.36 2.22 -18.40
N GLU A 139 -4.17 2.27 -19.45
CA GLU A 139 -4.23 1.28 -20.51
C GLU A 139 -3.74 1.95 -21.79
N THR A 140 -2.72 1.38 -22.43
CA THR A 140 -2.18 1.93 -23.68
C THR A 140 -1.77 0.83 -24.66
N ARG A 141 -1.96 1.08 -25.95
CA ARG A 141 -1.38 0.30 -27.05
C ARG A 141 -0.04 0.88 -27.54
N GLY A 142 0.37 2.03 -27.01
CA GLY A 142 1.57 2.78 -27.39
C GLY A 142 2.81 2.40 -26.57
N ASP A 143 3.73 3.36 -26.47
CA ASP A 143 4.88 3.30 -25.57
C ASP A 143 4.46 3.79 -24.15
N PRO A 144 4.44 2.89 -23.14
CA PRO A 144 4.13 3.24 -21.76
C PRO A 144 4.93 4.43 -21.22
N LYS A 145 6.20 4.54 -21.60
CA LYS A 145 7.10 5.56 -21.06
C LYS A 145 6.79 6.93 -21.64
N GLU A 146 6.47 7.01 -22.92
CA GLU A 146 6.06 8.26 -23.56
C GLU A 146 4.68 8.72 -23.05
N ASP A 147 3.72 7.79 -22.95
CA ASP A 147 2.39 8.10 -22.44
C ASP A 147 2.44 8.53 -20.97
N MET A 148 3.27 7.89 -20.14
CA MET A 148 3.51 8.30 -18.76
C MET A 148 4.10 9.72 -18.68
N ARG A 149 5.07 10.07 -19.54
CA ARG A 149 5.60 11.46 -19.60
C ARG A 149 4.51 12.46 -19.96
N ASN A 150 3.62 12.12 -20.89
CA ASN A 150 2.53 13.01 -21.30
C ASN A 150 1.55 13.24 -20.15
N ILE A 151 1.24 12.19 -19.38
CA ILE A 151 0.46 12.30 -18.15
C ILE A 151 1.19 13.22 -17.18
N ILE A 152 2.46 12.97 -16.86
CA ILE A 152 3.25 13.80 -15.92
C ILE A 152 3.30 15.27 -16.31
N LYS A 153 3.49 15.60 -17.60
CA LYS A 153 3.44 16.99 -18.07
C LYS A 153 2.08 17.63 -17.85
N SER A 154 1.00 16.89 -18.04
CA SER A 154 -0.35 17.36 -17.72
C SER A 154 -0.65 17.40 -16.21
N LEU A 155 0.25 16.84 -15.38
CA LEU A 155 0.22 16.89 -13.92
C LEU A 155 0.99 18.08 -13.34
N GLU A 156 1.60 18.95 -14.17
CA GLU A 156 2.27 20.16 -13.67
C GLU A 156 1.30 20.99 -12.80
N ILE A 157 1.67 21.05 -11.52
CA ILE A 157 1.10 21.87 -10.44
C ILE A 157 1.61 23.30 -10.59
#